data_AF-A0A9W9ZLZ1-F1
#
_entry.id   AF-A0A9W9ZLZ1-F1
#
_cell.length_a   1.000
_cell.length_b   1.000
_cell.length_c   1.000
_cell.angle_alpha   90.00
_cell.angle_beta   90.00
_cell.angle_gamma   90.00
#
_symmetry.space_group_name_H-M   'P 1'
#
loop_
_entity.id
_entity.type
_entity.pdbx_description
1 polymer ?
#
loop_
_entity_poly.entity_id
_entity_poly.type
_entity_poly.pdbx_seq_one_letter_code
_entity_poly.pdbx_strand_id
1 'polypeptide(L)'
;MAVGCTSGSIISLQGWCSKFKHNAETAVDREREYQVPTASVGVHDFMPEEKDRCKNCQGRKTTKERKILEVHIVRGMKDGQKITFTGEGDQEPGIEPGDIIIILDEKEHPLYKRDDLDLLMKMEIDLVEALCGFQKTIEMLDKRQLLITSHPGELIKPGKCLA
;
A
#
# COMPACT_ATOMS: atom_id res chain seq x y z
N MET A 1 8.02 8.45 10.45
CA MET A 1 7.52 8.73 11.83
C MET A 1 6.28 7.88 12.02
N ALA A 2 6.37 6.84 12.85
CA ALA A 2 5.29 5.88 13.04
C ALA A 2 4.29 6.44 14.05
N VAL A 3 3.01 6.46 13.69
CA VAL A 3 1.90 6.84 14.56
C VAL A 3 1.36 5.55 15.19
N GLY A 4 1.23 5.54 16.52
CA GLY A 4 0.81 4.36 17.30
C GLY A 4 -0.62 3.91 16.98
N CYS A 5 -0.87 2.60 17.09
CA CYS A 5 -2.17 1.98 16.84
C CYS A 5 -2.67 1.24 18.08
N THR A 6 -3.83 1.64 18.60
CA THR A 6 -4.67 0.83 19.51
C THR A 6 -5.68 0.05 18.68
N SER A 7 -5.76 -1.26 18.90
CA SER A 7 -6.85 -2.20 18.54
C SER A 7 -7.58 -1.96 17.21
N GLY A 8 -7.28 -2.80 16.20
CA GLY A 8 -7.89 -2.77 14.86
C GLY A 8 -7.00 -2.04 13.84
N SER A 9 -5.76 -2.51 13.65
CA SER A 9 -4.74 -1.81 12.87
C SER A 9 -4.96 -1.93 11.36
N ILE A 10 -5.62 -0.93 10.77
CA ILE A 10 -5.51 -0.64 9.34
C ILE A 10 -4.13 -0.04 9.11
N ILE A 11 -3.26 -0.77 8.41
CA ILE A 11 -1.94 -0.26 8.01
C ILE A 11 -2.10 0.36 6.61
N SER A 12 -2.12 1.69 6.55
CA SER A 12 -2.08 2.42 5.27
C SER A 12 -0.66 2.41 4.73
N LEU A 13 -0.49 1.83 3.54
CA LEU A 13 0.80 1.78 2.86
C LEU A 13 0.97 3.03 1.99
N GLN A 14 1.66 4.03 2.53
CA GLN A 14 2.18 5.15 1.73
C GLN A 14 3.48 4.71 1.03
N GLY A 15 3.33 3.81 0.04
CA GLY A 15 4.43 3.25 -0.75
C GLY A 15 4.79 4.13 -1.96
N TRP A 16 6.08 4.32 -2.19
CA TRP A 16 6.62 5.13 -3.30
C TRP A 16 6.36 4.47 -4.67
N CYS A 17 5.23 4.83 -5.30
CA CYS A 17 4.81 4.31 -6.60
C CYS A 17 5.51 5.03 -7.78
N SER A 18 6.83 4.86 -7.92
CA SER A 18 7.58 5.32 -9.11
C SER A 18 7.75 4.22 -10.17
N LYS A 19 7.12 3.05 -10.00
CA LYS A 19 7.28 1.89 -10.88
C LYS A 19 5.92 1.26 -11.22
N PHE A 20 5.14 1.93 -12.05
CA PHE A 20 3.96 1.36 -12.71
C PHE A 20 4.31 0.34 -13.83
N LYS A 21 5.52 -0.24 -13.81
CA LYS A 21 6.04 -1.11 -14.89
C LYS A 21 6.35 -2.56 -14.48
N HIS A 22 6.45 -2.87 -13.20
CA HIS A 22 6.68 -4.22 -12.71
C HIS A 22 5.73 -4.47 -11.54
N ASN A 23 5.43 -5.74 -11.24
CA ASN A 23 4.72 -6.09 -10.01
C ASN A 23 5.44 -5.38 -8.86
N ALA A 24 4.73 -4.54 -8.12
CA ALA A 24 5.33 -3.81 -7.03
C ALA A 24 5.31 -4.72 -5.80
N GLU A 25 6.48 -5.13 -5.35
CA GLU A 25 6.67 -5.78 -4.06
C GLU A 25 6.87 -4.67 -3.04
N THR A 26 5.90 -4.51 -2.14
CA THR A 26 6.02 -3.60 -1.01
C THR A 26 6.21 -4.42 0.24
N ALA A 27 7.32 -4.21 0.94
CA ALA A 27 7.61 -4.81 2.22
C ALA A 27 6.99 -3.94 3.32
N VAL A 28 6.14 -4.54 4.15
CA VAL A 28 5.54 -3.91 5.32
C VAL A 28 6.27 -4.43 6.55
N ASP A 29 7.10 -3.58 7.18
CA ASP A 29 7.79 -3.90 8.43
C ASP A 29 6.84 -3.64 9.60
N ARG A 30 6.50 -4.70 10.34
CA ARG A 30 5.61 -4.63 11.52
C ARG A 30 6.24 -5.36 12.71
N GLU A 31 6.06 -4.80 13.89
CA GLU A 31 6.28 -5.50 15.17
C GLU A 31 5.00 -6.26 15.56
N ARG A 32 5.11 -7.56 15.80
CA ARG A 32 4.02 -8.46 16.19
C ARG A 32 4.32 -9.07 17.55
N GLU A 33 3.32 -9.23 18.41
CA GLU A 33 3.44 -10.09 19.60
C GLU A 33 3.11 -11.55 19.26
N TYR A 34 4.04 -12.47 19.56
CA TYR A 34 3.92 -13.91 19.32
C TYR A 34 4.00 -14.69 20.64
N GLN A 35 3.24 -15.78 20.75
CA GLN A 35 3.27 -16.64 21.93
C GLN A 35 4.51 -17.54 21.95
N VAL A 36 5.25 -17.51 23.05
CA VAL A 36 6.37 -18.45 23.23
C VAL A 36 5.85 -19.81 23.71
N PRO A 37 6.35 -20.94 23.15
CA PRO A 37 6.03 -22.25 23.70
C PRO A 37 6.59 -22.32 25.12
N THR A 38 5.70 -22.39 26.11
CA THR A 38 6.10 -22.47 27.52
C THR A 38 6.83 -23.78 27.78
N ALA A 39 8.13 -23.72 28.04
CA ALA A 39 8.88 -24.80 28.68
C ALA A 39 8.60 -24.82 30.19
N SER A 40 7.35 -25.01 30.58
CA SER A 40 6.99 -25.46 31.92
C SER A 40 5.59 -26.06 31.88
N VAL A 41 5.57 -27.37 32.12
CA VAL A 41 4.38 -28.21 32.29
C VAL A 41 3.65 -27.73 33.54
N GLY A 42 2.38 -27.36 33.42
CA GLY A 42 1.56 -27.01 34.57
C GLY A 42 0.32 -26.21 34.21
N VAL A 43 -0.80 -26.91 34.06
CA VAL A 43 -2.16 -26.37 34.19
C VAL A 43 -2.36 -25.78 35.59
N HIS A 44 -3.10 -24.68 35.69
CA HIS A 44 -3.51 -23.88 36.87
C HIS A 44 -2.67 -22.65 37.23
N ASP A 45 -3.38 -21.59 37.66
CA ASP A 45 -3.02 -20.22 38.04
C ASP A 45 -1.90 -20.06 39.09
N PHE A 46 -0.75 -20.69 38.89
CA PHE A 46 0.41 -20.53 39.75
C PHE A 46 1.34 -19.45 39.19
N MET A 47 1.49 -18.33 39.91
CA MET A 47 2.54 -17.35 39.62
C MET A 47 3.91 -18.00 39.87
N PRO A 48 4.76 -18.19 38.85
CA PRO A 48 6.04 -18.85 39.04
C PRO A 48 6.97 -17.99 39.92
N GLU A 49 7.69 -18.68 40.82
CA GLU A 49 8.79 -18.12 41.61
C GLU A 49 9.83 -17.48 40.67
N GLU A 50 10.58 -16.47 41.14
CA GLU A 50 11.51 -15.68 40.30
C GLU A 50 12.53 -16.54 39.55
N LYS A 51 12.87 -17.72 40.07
CA LYS A 51 13.87 -18.63 39.50
C LYS A 51 13.35 -19.44 38.31
N ASP A 52 12.03 -19.64 38.21
CA ASP A 52 11.39 -20.46 37.17
C ASP A 52 10.73 -19.62 36.07
N ARG A 53 10.92 -18.30 36.10
CA ARG A 53 10.44 -17.41 35.05
C ARG A 53 11.28 -17.58 33.79
N CYS A 54 10.61 -17.81 32.66
CA CYS A 54 11.26 -17.80 31.36
C CYS A 54 11.98 -16.46 31.15
N LYS A 55 13.28 -16.49 30.81
CA LYS A 55 14.09 -15.29 30.58
C LYS A 55 13.61 -14.46 29.39
N ASN A 56 12.94 -15.09 28.42
CA ASN A 56 12.51 -14.44 27.17
C ASN A 56 11.17 -13.71 27.31
N CYS A 57 10.21 -14.27 28.06
CA CYS A 57 8.90 -13.64 28.26
C CYS A 57 8.67 -13.10 29.67
N GLN A 58 9.60 -13.32 30.61
CA GLN A 58 9.52 -12.89 32.02
C GLN A 58 8.20 -13.27 32.73
N GLY A 59 7.56 -14.36 32.29
CA GLY A 59 6.25 -14.81 32.79
C GLY A 59 5.03 -14.26 32.04
N ARG A 60 5.23 -13.39 31.03
CA ARG A 60 4.16 -12.77 30.23
C ARG A 60 3.61 -13.65 29.10
N LYS A 61 4.27 -14.77 28.79
CA LYS A 61 3.90 -15.76 27.74
C LYS A 61 3.83 -15.21 26.30
N THR A 62 4.07 -13.93 26.08
CA THR A 62 4.20 -13.28 24.76
C THR A 62 5.56 -12.58 24.62
N THR A 63 6.10 -12.54 23.40
CA THR A 63 7.32 -11.82 23.02
C THR A 63 7.08 -11.03 21.74
N LYS A 64 7.64 -9.83 21.64
CA LYS A 64 7.59 -8.99 20.43
C LYS A 64 8.63 -9.47 19.41
N GLU A 65 8.18 -9.84 18.23
CA GLU A 65 9.01 -10.22 17.09
C GLU A 65 8.70 -9.31 15.90
N ARG A 66 9.74 -8.86 15.19
CA ARG A 66 9.58 -8.04 14.00
C ARG A 66 9.53 -8.95 12.78
N LYS A 67 8.41 -8.91 12.05
CA LYS A 67 8.19 -9.71 10.84
C LYS A 67 7.94 -8.79 9.66
N ILE A 68 8.58 -9.11 8.54
CA ILE A 68 8.38 -8.40 7.27
C ILE A 68 7.33 -9.17 6.48
N LEU A 69 6.23 -8.51 6.14
CA LEU A 69 5.20 -9.07 5.26
C LEU A 69 5.42 -8.53 3.85
N GLU A 70 5.59 -9.44 2.89
CA GLU A 70 5.73 -9.11 1.48
C GLU A 70 4.35 -9.07 0.82
N VAL A 71 3.99 -7.91 0.30
CA VAL A 71 2.71 -7.70 -0.38
C VAL A 71 2.97 -7.62 -1.89
N HIS A 72 2.39 -8.57 -2.63
CA HIS A 72 2.43 -8.56 -4.10
C HIS A 72 1.30 -7.70 -4.65
N ILE A 73 1.65 -6.52 -5.19
CA ILE A 73 0.69 -5.63 -5.83
C ILE A 73 0.67 -5.93 -7.34
N VAL A 74 -0.48 -6.41 -7.81
CA VAL A 74 -0.73 -6.71 -9.22
C VAL A 74 -1.10 -5.44 -9.98
N ARG A 75 -0.72 -5.38 -11.25
CA ARG A 75 -1.06 -4.26 -12.13
C ARG A 75 -2.58 -4.14 -12.26
N GLY A 76 -3.07 -2.91 -12.18
CA GLY A 76 -4.50 -2.61 -12.29
C GLY A 76 -5.29 -2.72 -10.99
N MET A 77 -4.66 -3.07 -9.86
CA MET A 77 -5.31 -2.95 -8.55
C MET A 77 -5.82 -1.53 -8.33
N LYS A 78 -7.00 -1.41 -7.73
CA LYS A 78 -7.68 -0.13 -7.49
C LYS A 78 -7.30 0.42 -6.12
N ASP A 79 -7.44 1.74 -5.99
CA ASP A 79 -7.46 2.40 -4.68
C ASP A 79 -8.51 1.76 -3.76
N GLY A 80 -8.18 1.66 -2.46
CA GLY A 80 -9.05 1.09 -1.44
C GLY A 80 -9.18 -0.43 -1.46
N GLN A 81 -8.49 -1.13 -2.38
CA GLN A 81 -8.53 -2.60 -2.43
C GLN A 81 -7.85 -3.21 -1.18
N LYS A 82 -8.52 -4.22 -0.61
CA LYS A 82 -8.11 -4.87 0.65
C LYS A 82 -7.34 -6.15 0.38
N ILE A 83 -6.18 -6.28 1.01
CA ILE A 83 -5.36 -7.50 1.01
C ILE A 83 -5.35 -8.03 2.45
N THR A 84 -5.84 -9.25 2.65
CA THR A 84 -6.01 -9.83 3.99
C THR A 84 -4.95 -10.90 4.23
N PHE A 85 -4.25 -10.81 5.36
CA PHE A 85 -3.33 -11.81 5.85
C PHE A 85 -3.94 -12.47 7.10
N THR A 86 -4.40 -13.69 6.93
CA THR A 86 -5.08 -14.44 7.98
C THR A 86 -4.11 -14.90 9.06
N GLY A 87 -4.44 -14.66 10.33
CA GLY A 87 -3.63 -15.13 11.47
C GLY A 87 -2.26 -14.48 11.61
N GLU A 88 -2.02 -13.34 10.96
CA GLU A 88 -0.80 -12.53 11.10
C GLU A 88 -0.95 -11.39 12.13
N GLY A 89 -2.14 -11.24 12.73
CA GLY A 89 -2.41 -10.29 13.80
C GLY A 89 -1.71 -10.64 15.12
N ASP A 90 -1.88 -9.78 16.12
CA ASP A 90 -1.26 -9.97 17.43
C ASP A 90 -1.82 -11.23 18.12
N GLN A 91 -0.94 -12.00 18.77
CA GLN A 91 -1.32 -13.22 19.47
C GLN A 91 -1.32 -13.00 20.98
N GLU A 92 -2.40 -13.44 21.62
CA GLU A 92 -2.52 -13.49 23.06
C GLU A 92 -2.68 -14.93 23.56
N PRO A 93 -2.24 -15.24 24.79
CA PRO A 93 -2.35 -16.59 25.33
C PRO A 93 -3.79 -17.09 25.43
N GLY A 94 -4.15 -18.06 24.59
CA GLY A 94 -5.48 -18.70 24.59
C GLY A 94 -6.49 -18.11 23.63
N ILE A 95 -6.08 -17.17 22.76
CA ILE A 95 -6.92 -16.54 21.75
C ILE A 95 -6.31 -16.79 20.36
N GLU A 96 -7.16 -17.04 19.36
CA GLU A 96 -6.70 -17.16 17.97
C GLU A 96 -6.19 -15.81 17.44
N PRO A 97 -5.09 -15.80 16.66
CA PRO A 97 -4.57 -14.56 16.09
C PRO A 97 -5.59 -13.89 15.18
N GLY A 98 -5.69 -12.56 15.28
CA GLY A 98 -6.50 -11.77 14.36
C GLY A 98 -5.91 -11.70 12.94
N ASP A 99 -6.66 -11.07 12.04
CA ASP A 99 -6.26 -10.86 10.66
C ASP A 99 -5.68 -9.46 10.46
N ILE A 100 -4.71 -9.33 9.56
CA ILE A 100 -4.21 -8.03 9.11
C ILE A 100 -4.88 -7.70 7.78
N ILE A 101 -5.52 -6.53 7.73
CA ILE A 101 -6.11 -5.99 6.51
C ILE A 101 -5.27 -4.80 6.06
N ILE A 102 -4.63 -4.95 4.91
CA ILE A 102 -3.87 -3.89 4.25
C ILE A 102 -4.79 -3.25 3.22
N ILE A 103 -4.88 -1.92 3.27
CA ILE A 103 -5.64 -1.14 2.30
C ILE A 103 -4.65 -0.45 1.39
N LEU A 104 -4.82 -0.67 0.09
CA LEU A 104 -4.06 0.02 -0.95
C LEU A 104 -4.49 1.49 -1.01
N ASP A 105 -3.52 2.37 -0.98
CA ASP A 105 -3.71 3.82 -1.03
C ASP A 105 -3.00 4.36 -2.29
N GLU A 106 -3.76 4.91 -3.22
CA GLU A 106 -3.23 5.44 -4.47
C GLU A 106 -2.59 6.81 -4.23
N LYS A 107 -1.27 6.89 -4.44
CA LYS A 107 -0.54 8.15 -4.36
C LYS A 107 -0.87 9.04 -5.56
N GLU A 108 -1.31 10.26 -5.28
CA GLU A 108 -1.54 11.27 -6.31
C GLU A 108 -0.26 11.58 -7.12
N HIS A 109 -0.38 11.60 -8.44
CA HIS A 109 0.70 11.96 -9.36
C HIS A 109 0.50 13.41 -9.88
N PRO A 110 1.55 14.22 -10.00
CA PRO A 110 1.42 15.65 -10.34
C PRO A 110 0.81 15.91 -11.73
N LEU A 111 1.06 15.02 -12.69
CA LEU A 111 0.61 15.19 -14.08
C LEU A 111 -0.59 14.32 -14.44
N TYR A 112 -0.73 13.17 -13.76
CA TYR A 112 -1.64 12.12 -14.19
C TYR A 112 -2.64 11.86 -13.08
N LYS A 113 -3.91 11.84 -13.44
CA LYS A 113 -4.99 11.42 -12.55
C LYS A 113 -5.60 10.15 -13.12
N ARG A 114 -5.65 9.11 -12.32
CA ARG A 114 -6.35 7.89 -12.72
C ARG A 114 -7.85 8.09 -12.61
N ASP A 115 -8.57 7.61 -13.62
CA ASP A 115 -10.03 7.53 -13.65
C ASP A 115 -10.39 6.09 -14.01
N ASP A 116 -10.52 5.23 -12.99
CA ASP A 116 -10.73 3.79 -13.14
C ASP A 116 -9.71 3.07 -14.04
N LEU A 117 -10.06 2.88 -15.31
CA LEU A 117 -9.25 2.20 -16.34
C LEU A 117 -8.48 3.19 -17.22
N ASP A 118 -8.82 4.47 -17.15
CA ASP A 118 -8.26 5.53 -17.97
C ASP A 118 -7.30 6.40 -17.16
N LEU A 119 -6.44 7.12 -17.88
CA LEU A 119 -5.48 8.06 -17.32
C LEU A 119 -5.74 9.45 -17.89
N LEU A 120 -6.15 10.37 -17.03
CA LEU A 120 -6.43 11.75 -17.37
C LEU A 120 -5.19 12.61 -17.13
N MET A 121 -4.89 13.48 -18.10
CA MET A 121 -3.85 14.51 -17.97
C MET A 121 -4.44 15.84 -18.42
N LYS A 122 -4.18 16.90 -17.64
CA LYS A 122 -4.53 18.26 -18.05
C LYS A 122 -3.36 18.82 -18.85
N MET A 123 -3.63 19.18 -20.11
CA MET A 123 -2.65 19.82 -20.98
C MET A 123 -3.12 21.24 -21.27
N GLU A 124 -2.24 22.21 -21.03
CA GLU A 124 -2.45 23.59 -21.42
C GLU A 124 -1.95 23.78 -22.86
N ILE A 125 -2.83 24.32 -23.69
CA ILE A 125 -2.56 24.66 -25.08
C ILE A 125 -2.90 26.12 -25.30
N ASP A 126 -2.11 26.79 -26.15
CA ASP A 126 -2.39 28.17 -26.51
C ASP A 126 -3.62 28.25 -27.42
N LEU A 127 -4.28 29.40 -27.43
CA LEU A 127 -5.42 29.63 -28.32
C LEU A 127 -5.04 29.44 -29.79
N VAL A 128 -3.82 29.82 -30.18
CA VAL A 128 -3.32 29.64 -31.55
C VAL A 128 -3.16 28.15 -31.87
N GLU A 129 -2.63 27.36 -30.94
CA GLU A 129 -2.48 25.91 -31.06
C GLU A 129 -3.85 25.20 -31.16
N ALA A 130 -4.84 25.68 -30.42
CA ALA A 130 -6.20 25.15 -30.44
C ALA A 130 -6.96 25.42 -31.76
N LEU A 131 -6.59 26.47 -32.51
CA LEU A 131 -7.22 26.87 -33.78
C LEU A 131 -6.46 26.34 -35.00
N CYS A 132 -5.13 26.43 -34.99
CA CYS A 132 -4.26 26.09 -36.12
C CYS A 132 -3.79 24.63 -36.11
N GLY A 133 -4.14 23.87 -35.07
CA GLY A 133 -3.58 22.54 -34.83
C GLY A 133 -2.23 22.62 -34.13
N PHE A 134 -1.83 21.52 -33.49
CA PHE A 134 -0.58 21.43 -32.76
C PHE A 134 0.01 20.03 -32.84
N GLN A 135 1.29 19.94 -32.54
CA GLN A 135 1.99 18.69 -32.36
C GLN A 135 2.80 18.78 -31.08
N LYS A 136 2.42 18.00 -30.06
CA LYS A 136 3.09 17.97 -28.76
C LYS A 136 3.47 16.55 -28.37
N THR A 137 4.67 16.41 -27.83
CA THR A 137 5.19 15.16 -27.30
C THR A 137 4.95 15.11 -25.80
N ILE A 138 4.31 14.03 -25.33
CA ILE A 138 4.01 13.80 -23.92
C ILE A 138 4.77 12.56 -23.45
N GLU A 139 5.36 12.65 -22.27
CA GLU A 139 6.03 11.52 -21.64
C GLU A 139 5.05 10.70 -20.81
N MET A 140 4.71 9.49 -21.27
CA MET A 140 3.84 8.56 -20.56
C MET A 140 4.51 8.01 -19.29
N LEU A 141 3.72 7.38 -18.41
CA LEU A 141 4.23 6.62 -17.24
C LEU A 141 5.24 5.52 -17.64
N ASP A 142 5.14 5.03 -18.88
CA ASP A 142 6.08 4.05 -19.44
C ASP A 142 7.41 4.70 -19.89
N LYS A 143 7.64 6.00 -19.67
CA LYS A 143 8.77 6.75 -20.26
C LYS A 143 8.81 6.69 -21.80
N ARG A 144 7.69 6.30 -22.42
CA ARG A 144 7.51 6.38 -23.87
C ARG A 144 7.01 7.76 -24.20
N GLN A 145 7.46 8.27 -25.34
CA GLN A 145 7.01 9.54 -25.87
C GLN A 145 5.81 9.28 -26.77
N LEU A 146 4.68 9.88 -26.43
CA LEU A 146 3.47 9.87 -27.24
C LEU A 146 3.35 11.21 -27.96
N LEU A 147 3.27 11.17 -29.29
CA LEU A 147 3.10 12.35 -30.12
C LEU A 147 1.62 12.59 -30.38
N ILE A 148 1.04 13.59 -29.71
CA ILE A 148 -0.33 14.03 -29.98
C ILE A 148 -0.28 15.06 -31.09
N THR A 149 -1.01 14.80 -32.17
CA THR A 149 -1.11 15.67 -33.33
C THR A 149 -2.56 16.03 -33.59
N SER A 150 -2.86 17.33 -33.68
CA SER A 150 -4.14 17.86 -34.14
C SER A 150 -3.97 18.49 -35.49
N HIS A 151 -4.86 18.17 -36.44
CA HIS A 151 -4.81 18.75 -37.77
C HIS A 151 -5.32 20.20 -37.78
N PRO A 152 -4.73 21.08 -38.62
CA PRO A 152 -5.24 22.42 -38.82
C PRO A 152 -6.69 22.38 -39.31
N GLY A 153 -7.58 23.15 -38.66
CA GLY A 153 -9.01 23.21 -38.97
C GLY A 153 -9.90 22.38 -38.03
N GLU A 154 -9.33 21.51 -37.18
CA GLU A 154 -10.09 20.91 -36.08
C GLU A 154 -10.05 21.81 -34.84
N LEU A 155 -11.21 22.38 -34.49
CA LEU A 155 -11.35 23.27 -33.34
C LEU A 155 -11.39 22.47 -32.03
N ILE A 156 -10.41 22.72 -31.15
CA ILE A 156 -10.37 22.13 -29.82
C ILE A 156 -11.05 23.07 -28.82
N LYS A 157 -12.15 22.60 -28.24
CA LYS A 157 -12.89 23.33 -27.20
C LYS A 157 -12.23 23.11 -25.83
N PRO A 158 -12.27 24.11 -24.92
CA PRO A 158 -11.84 23.92 -23.54
C PRO A 158 -12.62 22.77 -22.89
N GLY A 159 -11.90 21.84 -22.25
CA GLY A 159 -12.51 20.67 -21.61
C GLY A 159 -12.87 19.52 -22.55
N LYS A 160 -12.58 19.62 -23.87
CA LYS A 160 -12.66 18.46 -24.77
C LYS A 160 -11.56 17.46 -24.41
N CYS A 161 -11.93 16.22 -24.12
CA CYS A 161 -11.00 15.11 -23.99
C CYS A 161 -10.53 14.67 -25.39
N LEU A 162 -9.23 14.55 -25.57
CA LEU A 162 -8.64 13.93 -26.76
C LEU A 162 -8.44 12.45 -26.41
N ALA A 163 -9.13 11.57 -27.15
CA ALA A 163 -9.07 10.11 -27.00
C ALA A 163 -8.20 9.49 -28.09
#